data_AF-V4JRU1-F1
#
_entry.id   AF-V4JRU1-F1
#
_cell.length_a   1.000
_cell.length_b   1.000
_cell.length_c   1.000
_cell.angle_alpha   90.00
_cell.angle_beta   90.00
_cell.angle_gamma   90.00
#
_symmetry.space_group_name_H-M   'P 1'
#
loop_
_entity.id
_entity.type
_entity.pdbx_description
1 polymer ?
#
loop_
_entity_poly.entity_id
_entity_poly.type
_entity_poly.pdbx_seq_one_letter_code
_entity_poly.pdbx_strand_id
1 'polypeptide(L)'
;MGLIEECAEELERLYAASRVYQVSTEIVGEPQASPVEKELSLIVKSVHEPSIDEIPLLGALLEAFDFSEIYEYERVVEAPGGSRAEHLARFLQEALSTGRAVIMVAPSLLGVSLAGRIPDELVDELDQGATAQVSVRSDGLLYLPLKEAVDEQAIEVVGKSNSESSGERARWLIEEARRRGIRTRGPVFLPDNRAVAEYVTSIGSRGYLYRVPVTKLAAVLLAIDRCLDRDDLEEMRRPEVSSHTVYALRLSEGQLKSLTSTLIGLQGVRGSLLARLPQKLEPFFERGSRETVAEVLRKLAVL
;
A
#
# COMPACT_ATOMS: atom_id res chain seq x y z
N MET A 1 -1.11 -22.14 -18.74
CA MET A 1 -0.53 -21.23 -17.72
C MET A 1 -1.01 -21.75 -16.38
N GLY A 2 -0.29 -21.52 -15.27
CA GLY A 2 -0.80 -21.94 -13.96
C GLY A 2 -1.86 -20.95 -13.47
N LEU A 3 -2.76 -21.40 -12.58
CA LEU A 3 -3.83 -20.56 -12.03
C LEU A 3 -3.27 -19.31 -11.32
N ILE A 4 -2.13 -19.43 -10.64
CA ILE A 4 -1.48 -18.31 -9.95
C ILE A 4 -1.06 -17.24 -10.96
N GLU A 5 -0.46 -17.64 -12.09
CA GLU A 5 -0.02 -16.72 -13.14
C GLU A 5 -1.21 -16.01 -13.79
N GLU A 6 -2.28 -16.75 -14.12
CA GLU A 6 -3.51 -16.18 -14.70
C GLU A 6 -4.14 -15.12 -13.78
N CYS A 7 -4.28 -15.43 -12.49
CA CYS A 7 -4.85 -14.48 -11.53
C CYS A 7 -3.92 -13.31 -11.20
N ALA A 8 -2.59 -13.50 -11.26
CA ALA A 8 -1.63 -12.42 -11.11
C ALA A 8 -1.66 -11.45 -12.31
N GLU A 9 -1.78 -11.97 -13.53
CA GLU A 9 -1.98 -11.13 -14.72
C GLU A 9 -3.27 -10.32 -14.65
N GLU A 10 -4.37 -10.89 -14.13
CA GLU A 10 -5.61 -10.13 -13.91
C GLU A 10 -5.42 -9.00 -12.88
N LEU A 11 -4.64 -9.22 -11.82
CA LEU A 11 -4.29 -8.18 -10.85
C LEU A 11 -3.46 -7.07 -11.50
N GLU A 12 -2.47 -7.43 -12.31
CA GLU A 12 -1.66 -6.48 -13.06
C GLU A 12 -2.51 -5.64 -14.03
N ARG A 13 -3.46 -6.25 -14.73
CA ARG A 13 -4.41 -5.53 -15.61
C ARG A 13 -5.30 -4.57 -14.84
N LEU A 14 -5.81 -4.96 -13.67
CA LEU A 14 -6.59 -4.08 -12.78
C LEU A 14 -5.78 -2.84 -12.35
N TYR A 15 -4.51 -3.04 -12.00
CA TYR A 15 -3.60 -1.94 -11.65
C TYR A 15 -3.30 -1.05 -12.86
N ALA A 16 -2.98 -1.63 -14.01
CA ALA A 16 -2.70 -0.88 -15.24
C ALA A 16 -3.91 -0.03 -15.70
N ALA A 17 -5.13 -0.52 -15.48
CA ALA A 17 -6.37 0.20 -15.76
C ALA A 17 -6.69 1.32 -14.75
N SER A 18 -5.99 1.36 -13.62
CA SER A 18 -6.21 2.37 -12.57
C SER A 18 -5.59 3.71 -12.91
N ARG A 19 -6.24 4.79 -12.47
CA ARG A 19 -5.83 6.15 -12.77
C ARG A 19 -5.18 6.85 -11.58
N VAL A 20 -4.10 7.55 -11.85
CA VAL A 20 -3.56 8.60 -10.98
C VAL A 20 -4.02 9.93 -11.55
N TYR A 21 -4.95 10.57 -10.86
CA TYR A 21 -5.56 11.83 -11.29
C TYR A 21 -4.59 13.01 -11.11
N GLN A 22 -3.89 13.04 -9.99
CA GLN A 22 -3.03 14.14 -9.62
C GLN A 22 -2.05 13.71 -8.54
N VAL A 23 -0.81 14.17 -8.63
CA VAL A 23 0.14 14.16 -7.52
C VAL A 23 0.46 15.61 -7.15
N SER A 24 0.52 15.89 -5.85
CA SER A 24 0.95 17.18 -5.31
C SER A 24 1.99 16.96 -4.23
N THR A 25 3.08 17.70 -4.30
CA THR A 25 4.19 17.63 -3.34
C THR A 25 4.30 18.96 -2.62
N GLU A 26 4.32 18.94 -1.31
CA GLU A 26 4.66 20.08 -0.44
C GLU A 26 5.98 19.78 0.26
N ILE A 27 6.96 20.67 0.15
CA ILE A 27 8.22 20.56 0.91
C ILE A 27 7.97 21.14 2.30
N VAL A 28 8.17 20.33 3.34
CA VAL A 28 7.81 20.67 4.72
C VAL A 28 9.02 20.79 5.66
N GLY A 29 10.22 20.49 5.17
CA GLY A 29 11.43 20.59 5.96
C GLY A 29 12.70 20.60 5.14
N GLU A 30 13.77 21.08 5.76
CA GLU A 30 15.13 21.08 5.22
C GLU A 30 16.00 20.22 6.16
N PRO A 31 16.04 18.89 5.94
CA PRO A 31 16.82 17.99 6.79
C PRO A 31 18.30 18.36 6.77
N GLN A 32 18.99 18.16 7.90
CA GLN A 32 20.42 18.42 7.97
C GLN A 32 21.21 17.48 7.06
N ALA A 33 22.00 18.08 6.16
CA ALA A 33 22.87 17.34 5.25
C ALA A 33 24.02 16.67 6.00
N SER A 34 24.31 15.42 5.65
CA SER A 34 25.54 14.74 6.05
C SER A 34 26.72 15.28 5.24
N PRO A 35 27.90 15.47 5.84
CA PRO A 35 29.08 15.97 5.12
C PRO A 35 29.67 14.94 4.14
N VAL A 36 29.25 13.68 4.21
CA VAL A 36 29.76 12.58 3.40
C VAL A 36 28.59 11.87 2.74
N GLU A 37 28.77 11.51 1.47
CA GLU A 37 27.82 10.68 0.74
C GLU A 37 27.89 9.22 1.21
N LYS A 38 26.72 8.62 1.42
CA LYS A 38 26.54 7.30 2.01
C LYS A 38 25.69 6.43 1.12
N GLU A 39 25.86 5.12 1.23
CA GLU A 39 24.92 4.15 0.67
C GLU A 39 23.50 4.40 1.21
N LEU A 40 22.50 4.10 0.37
CA LEU A 40 21.10 4.43 0.65
C LEU A 40 20.29 3.18 0.99
N SER A 41 19.49 3.28 2.04
CA SER A 41 18.40 2.35 2.32
C SER A 41 17.05 3.01 2.07
N LEU A 42 16.11 2.26 1.49
CA LEU A 42 14.73 2.67 1.32
C LEU A 42 13.84 1.96 2.35
N ILE A 43 13.01 2.71 3.07
CA ILE A 43 11.98 2.14 3.95
C ILE A 43 10.61 2.52 3.40
N VAL A 44 9.79 1.54 3.06
CA VAL A 44 8.45 1.76 2.49
C VAL A 44 7.46 0.73 3.00
N LYS A 45 6.17 0.98 2.77
CA LYS A 45 5.11 0.05 3.13
C LYS A 45 5.30 -1.31 2.43
N SER A 46 5.36 -1.30 1.10
CA SER A 46 5.72 -2.46 0.29
C SER A 46 6.05 -2.03 -1.14
N VAL A 47 7.14 -2.56 -1.71
CA VAL A 47 7.45 -2.48 -3.14
C VAL A 47 6.89 -3.67 -3.92
N HIS A 48 6.68 -4.80 -3.25
CA HIS A 48 6.10 -6.01 -3.85
C HIS A 48 4.56 -5.93 -3.92
N GLU A 49 3.94 -5.17 -3.03
CA GLU A 49 2.48 -4.98 -2.97
C GLU A 49 2.13 -3.49 -2.76
N PRO A 50 2.61 -2.60 -3.64
CA PRO A 50 2.35 -1.17 -3.55
C PRO A 50 0.87 -0.91 -3.75
N SER A 51 0.33 0.05 -3.00
CA SER A 51 -1.01 0.59 -3.27
C SER A 51 -0.95 1.48 -4.52
N ILE A 52 -2.07 1.66 -5.23
CA ILE A 52 -2.14 2.49 -6.45
C ILE A 52 -1.57 3.89 -6.23
N ASP A 53 -1.83 4.49 -5.07
CA ASP A 53 -1.34 5.78 -4.64
C ASP A 53 0.17 5.84 -4.39
N GLU A 54 0.81 4.71 -4.08
CA GLU A 54 2.25 4.66 -3.77
C GLU A 54 3.12 4.55 -5.05
N ILE A 55 2.55 4.04 -6.14
CA ILE A 55 3.27 3.72 -7.38
C ILE A 55 4.05 4.92 -7.96
N PRO A 56 3.47 6.13 -8.10
CA PRO A 56 4.21 7.28 -8.65
C PRO A 56 5.45 7.62 -7.82
N LEU A 57 5.30 7.65 -6.49
CA LEU A 57 6.37 7.99 -5.57
C LEU A 57 7.46 6.90 -5.55
N LEU A 58 7.07 5.63 -5.42
CA LEU A 58 8.01 4.52 -5.44
C LEU A 58 8.77 4.43 -6.76
N GLY A 59 8.07 4.63 -7.89
CA GLY A 59 8.68 4.69 -9.21
C GLY A 59 9.77 5.74 -9.30
N ALA A 60 9.43 6.98 -8.93
CA ALA A 60 10.37 8.10 -9.00
C ALA A 60 11.58 7.90 -8.07
N LEU A 61 11.38 7.37 -6.87
CA LEU A 61 12.48 7.07 -5.94
C LEU A 61 13.40 5.97 -6.48
N LEU A 62 12.83 4.86 -6.94
CA LEU A 62 13.63 3.75 -7.49
C LEU A 62 14.37 4.18 -8.76
N GLU A 63 13.78 5.02 -9.60
CA GLU A 63 14.44 5.56 -10.80
C GLU A 63 15.61 6.50 -10.45
N ALA A 64 15.40 7.41 -9.50
CA ALA A 64 16.37 8.44 -9.14
C ALA A 64 17.55 7.93 -8.30
N PHE A 65 17.37 6.84 -7.56
CA PHE A 65 18.36 6.34 -6.61
C PHE A 65 18.73 4.87 -6.85
N ASP A 66 19.92 4.50 -6.39
CA ASP A 66 20.33 3.11 -6.28
C ASP A 66 20.37 2.74 -4.80
N PHE A 67 19.46 1.86 -4.38
CA PHE A 67 19.29 1.50 -2.98
C PHE A 67 20.01 0.19 -2.69
N SER A 68 20.96 0.24 -1.76
CA SER A 68 21.67 -0.95 -1.29
C SER A 68 20.77 -1.90 -0.52
N GLU A 69 19.70 -1.40 0.11
CA GLU A 69 18.69 -2.21 0.77
C GLU A 69 17.31 -1.55 0.71
N ILE A 70 16.26 -2.36 0.54
CA ILE A 70 14.86 -1.94 0.59
C ILE A 70 14.18 -2.73 1.70
N TYR A 71 13.56 -2.04 2.65
CA TYR A 71 12.80 -2.63 3.74
C TYR A 71 11.31 -2.32 3.61
N GLU A 72 10.51 -3.39 3.71
CA GLU A 72 9.06 -3.35 3.59
C GLU A 72 8.39 -3.68 4.93
N TYR A 73 7.54 -2.79 5.44
CA TYR A 73 6.94 -2.95 6.77
C TYR A 73 5.47 -3.40 6.78
N GLU A 74 4.79 -3.53 5.63
CA GLU A 74 3.38 -3.95 5.53
C GLU A 74 3.05 -4.72 4.24
N ARG A 75 3.50 -5.98 4.18
CA ARG A 75 3.08 -6.98 3.19
C ARG A 75 1.81 -7.73 3.64
N VAL A 76 1.01 -8.23 2.70
CA VAL A 76 -0.14 -9.11 2.95
C VAL A 76 0.35 -10.55 3.13
N VAL A 77 1.39 -10.94 2.39
CA VAL A 77 1.96 -12.31 2.39
C VAL A 77 2.90 -12.56 3.56
N GLU A 78 3.39 -11.52 4.23
CA GLU A 78 4.30 -11.69 5.37
C GLU A 78 3.70 -11.19 6.68
N ALA A 79 3.84 -12.01 7.72
CA ALA A 79 3.89 -11.53 9.08
C ALA A 79 5.36 -11.47 9.49
N PRO A 80 5.90 -10.29 9.81
CA PRO A 80 6.87 -10.27 10.88
C PRO A 80 6.13 -10.69 12.15
N GLY A 81 6.56 -11.75 12.82
CA GLY A 81 6.19 -11.94 14.23
C GLY A 81 6.73 -10.77 15.05
N GLY A 82 5.91 -10.14 15.89
CA GLY A 82 6.32 -8.97 16.69
C GLY A 82 5.64 -7.66 16.26
N SER A 83 5.97 -6.55 16.92
CA SER A 83 5.39 -5.25 16.61
C SER A 83 6.04 -4.63 15.37
N ARG A 84 5.24 -4.10 14.44
CA ARG A 84 5.77 -3.37 13.25
C ARG A 84 6.71 -2.23 13.66
N ALA A 85 6.37 -1.54 14.74
CA ALA A 85 7.18 -0.46 15.28
C ALA A 85 8.53 -0.97 15.80
N GLU A 86 8.59 -2.17 16.37
CA GLU A 86 9.86 -2.78 16.82
C GLU A 86 10.76 -3.17 15.66
N HIS A 87 10.19 -3.72 14.59
CA HIS A 87 10.98 -4.11 13.42
C HIS A 87 11.47 -2.91 12.63
N LEU A 88 10.61 -1.91 12.45
CA LEU A 88 11.01 -0.64 11.85
C LEU A 88 12.08 0.06 12.68
N ALA A 89 11.93 0.11 14.02
CA ALA A 89 12.95 0.65 14.92
C ALA A 89 14.29 -0.09 14.79
N ARG A 90 14.26 -1.43 14.70
CA ARG A 90 15.47 -2.25 14.57
C ARG A 90 16.17 -2.00 13.24
N PHE A 91 15.42 -2.05 12.13
CA PHE A 91 15.95 -1.81 10.80
C PHE A 91 16.56 -0.40 10.69
N LEU A 92 15.85 0.61 11.18
CA LEU A 92 16.34 1.99 11.16
C LEU A 92 17.64 2.14 11.93
N GLN A 93 17.74 1.58 13.14
CA GLN A 93 18.96 1.60 13.95
C GLN A 93 20.11 0.85 13.26
N GLU A 94 19.84 -0.30 12.65
CA GLU A 94 20.83 -1.09 11.91
C GLU A 94 21.36 -0.34 10.67
N ALA A 95 20.47 0.22 9.86
CA ALA A 95 20.86 1.00 8.68
C ALA A 95 21.75 2.19 9.07
N LEU A 96 21.37 2.94 10.11
CA LEU A 96 22.11 4.12 10.54
C LEU A 96 23.43 3.78 11.24
N SER A 97 23.50 2.68 12.00
CA SER A 97 24.72 2.21 12.68
C SER A 97 25.74 1.60 11.71
N THR A 98 25.28 1.03 10.59
CA THR A 98 26.14 0.59 9.47
C THR A 98 26.61 1.74 8.57
N GLY A 99 26.28 2.99 8.92
CA GLY A 99 26.75 4.18 8.23
C GLY A 99 25.96 4.56 6.98
N ARG A 100 24.77 3.97 6.78
CA ARG A 100 23.91 4.26 5.63
C ARG A 100 23.04 5.49 5.87
N ALA A 101 22.64 6.12 4.78
CA ALA A 101 21.62 7.16 4.73
C ALA A 101 20.27 6.51 4.42
N VAL A 102 19.16 7.12 4.86
CA VAL A 102 17.83 6.52 4.75
C VAL A 102 16.86 7.48 4.08
N ILE A 103 16.20 7.00 3.03
CA ILE A 103 14.97 7.60 2.49
C ILE A 103 13.82 6.72 2.96
N MET A 104 12.77 7.33 3.51
CA MET A 104 11.63 6.59 4.04
C MET A 104 10.32 7.22 3.63
N VAL A 105 9.37 6.39 3.19
CA VAL A 105 7.97 6.77 2.97
C VAL A 105 7.13 6.09 4.04
N ALA A 106 6.64 6.89 4.99
CA ALA A 106 5.96 6.39 6.18
C ALA A 106 4.80 7.33 6.59
N PRO A 107 3.90 6.89 7.49
CA PRO A 107 2.89 7.76 8.07
C PRO A 107 3.52 8.99 8.74
N SER A 108 2.79 10.10 8.78
CA SER A 108 3.20 11.28 9.52
C SER A 108 3.38 10.97 11.01
N LEU A 109 4.25 11.75 11.68
CA LEU A 109 4.57 11.60 13.10
C LEU A 109 5.20 10.25 13.47
N LEU A 110 6.00 9.67 12.57
CA LEU A 110 6.67 8.41 12.85
C LEU A 110 7.54 8.46 14.11
N GLY A 111 8.23 9.58 14.38
CA GLY A 111 9.01 9.78 15.61
C GLY A 111 8.21 9.47 16.87
N VAL A 112 6.97 9.97 16.96
CA VAL A 112 6.03 9.68 18.06
C VAL A 112 5.70 8.18 18.16
N SER A 113 5.50 7.52 17.03
CA SER A 113 5.18 6.08 17.01
C SER A 113 6.37 5.19 17.43
N LEU A 114 7.60 5.68 17.22
CA LEU A 114 8.84 4.98 17.55
C LEU A 114 9.44 5.42 18.89
N ALA A 115 8.93 6.48 19.52
CA ALA A 115 9.38 6.95 20.82
C ALA A 115 9.38 5.80 21.85
N GLY A 116 10.49 5.68 22.60
CA GLY A 116 10.73 4.57 23.53
C GLY A 116 11.17 3.25 22.88
N ARG A 117 11.31 3.18 21.55
CA ARG A 117 11.84 2.01 20.81
C ARG A 117 13.16 2.30 20.08
N ILE A 118 13.47 3.58 19.89
CA ILE A 118 14.71 4.09 19.33
C ILE A 118 15.32 5.13 20.31
N PRO A 119 16.63 5.43 20.22
CA PRO A 119 17.25 6.49 21.01
C PRO A 119 16.59 7.86 20.77
N ASP A 120 16.51 8.71 21.79
CA ASP A 120 15.88 10.04 21.71
C ASP A 120 16.50 10.92 20.62
N GLU A 121 17.84 10.87 20.46
CA GLU A 121 18.54 11.57 19.39
C GLU A 121 18.02 11.20 17.98
N LEU A 122 17.59 9.94 17.80
CA LEU A 122 17.03 9.47 16.54
C LEU A 122 15.55 9.84 16.39
N VAL A 123 14.81 10.00 17.49
CA VAL A 123 13.46 10.59 17.46
C VAL A 123 13.55 12.03 16.96
N ASP A 124 14.46 12.82 17.52
CA ASP A 124 14.68 14.21 17.10
C ASP A 124 15.15 14.29 15.63
N GLU A 125 16.05 13.39 15.21
CA GLU A 125 16.50 13.30 13.82
C GLU A 125 15.35 12.94 12.86
N LEU A 126 14.43 12.06 13.27
CA LEU A 126 13.23 11.72 12.48
C LEU A 126 12.24 12.88 12.37
N ASP A 127 12.01 13.60 13.47
CA ASP A 127 11.10 14.75 13.49
C ASP A 127 11.64 15.88 12.60
N GLN A 128 12.97 16.08 12.55
CA GLN A 128 13.63 17.02 11.63
C GLN A 128 13.82 16.46 10.22
N GLY A 129 13.77 15.14 10.05
CA GLY A 129 13.99 14.45 8.78
C GLY A 129 12.81 14.52 7.80
N ALA A 130 11.63 14.95 8.26
CA ALA A 130 10.46 15.13 7.41
C ALA A 130 10.72 16.17 6.31
N THR A 131 10.84 15.72 5.06
CA THR A 131 11.27 16.56 3.93
C THR A 131 10.08 16.99 3.07
N ALA A 132 9.12 16.09 2.84
CA ALA A 132 7.96 16.39 2.01
C ALA A 132 6.70 15.66 2.44
N GLN A 133 5.56 16.26 2.12
CA GLN A 133 4.26 15.61 2.06
C GLN A 133 3.86 15.43 0.60
N VAL A 134 3.65 14.19 0.19
CA VAL A 134 3.22 13.84 -1.16
C VAL A 134 1.78 13.35 -1.08
N SER A 135 0.85 14.12 -1.64
CA SER A 135 -0.55 13.72 -1.77
C SER A 135 -0.82 13.19 -3.17
N VAL A 136 -1.42 12.00 -3.25
CA VAL A 136 -1.75 11.32 -4.50
C VAL A 136 -3.25 11.13 -4.56
N ARG A 137 -3.87 11.75 -5.56
CA ARG A 137 -5.27 11.51 -5.92
C ARG A 137 -5.32 10.39 -6.95
N SER A 138 -5.87 9.23 -6.60
CA SER A 138 -5.93 8.05 -7.47
C SER A 138 -7.22 7.27 -7.31
N ASP A 139 -7.43 6.24 -8.13
CA ASP A 139 -8.54 5.31 -7.97
C ASP A 139 -8.37 4.44 -6.70
N GLY A 140 -9.34 4.52 -5.80
CA GLY A 140 -9.61 3.49 -4.81
C GLY A 140 -10.36 2.34 -5.47
N LEU A 141 -9.66 1.22 -5.71
CA LEU A 141 -10.22 0.01 -6.31
C LEU A 141 -10.82 -0.90 -5.24
N LEU A 142 -12.13 -1.07 -5.30
CA LEU A 142 -12.95 -1.93 -4.43
C LEU A 142 -13.86 -2.80 -5.31
N TYR A 143 -14.74 -3.58 -4.67
CA TYR A 143 -15.79 -4.31 -5.38
C TYR A 143 -17.07 -4.38 -4.54
N LEU A 144 -18.18 -4.67 -5.19
CA LEU A 144 -19.39 -5.19 -4.56
C LEU A 144 -19.75 -6.53 -5.20
N PRO A 145 -20.25 -7.52 -4.45
CA PRO A 145 -20.82 -8.70 -5.07
C PRO A 145 -22.10 -8.34 -5.83
N LEU A 146 -22.39 -9.08 -6.89
CA LEU A 146 -23.69 -9.03 -7.56
C LEU A 146 -24.79 -9.49 -6.60
N LYS A 147 -25.99 -8.91 -6.75
CA LYS A 147 -27.12 -9.20 -5.87
C LYS A 147 -27.51 -10.69 -5.94
N GLU A 148 -27.42 -11.25 -7.13
CA GLU A 148 -27.69 -12.65 -7.43
C GLU A 148 -26.65 -13.58 -6.80
N ALA A 149 -25.39 -13.14 -6.67
CA ALA A 149 -24.32 -13.94 -6.08
C ALA A 149 -24.42 -14.09 -4.55
N VAL A 150 -25.15 -13.19 -3.88
CA VAL A 150 -25.32 -13.21 -2.42
C VAL A 150 -26.65 -13.81 -1.95
N ASP A 151 -27.54 -14.24 -2.85
CA ASP A 151 -28.79 -14.96 -2.53
C ASP A 151 -29.58 -14.34 -1.36
N GLU A 152 -29.83 -13.03 -1.46
CA GLU A 152 -30.42 -12.20 -0.40
C GLU A 152 -29.61 -12.08 0.89
N GLN A 153 -28.56 -12.86 1.14
CA GLN A 153 -27.77 -12.77 2.37
C GLN A 153 -27.15 -11.37 2.53
N ALA A 154 -27.00 -10.97 3.79
CA ALA A 154 -26.41 -9.67 4.10
C ALA A 154 -24.88 -9.76 4.10
N ILE A 155 -24.23 -8.77 3.49
CA ILE A 155 -22.77 -8.64 3.47
C ILE A 155 -22.25 -7.89 4.70
N GLU A 156 -21.02 -8.18 5.07
CA GLU A 156 -20.22 -7.47 6.07
C GLU A 156 -19.11 -6.73 5.33
N VAL A 157 -18.93 -5.44 5.63
CA VAL A 157 -17.84 -4.65 5.02
C VAL A 157 -16.67 -4.58 5.99
N VAL A 158 -15.50 -5.05 5.58
CA VAL A 158 -14.38 -5.37 6.47
C VAL A 158 -13.21 -4.40 6.26
N GLY A 159 -12.77 -3.70 7.30
CA GLY A 159 -11.69 -2.72 7.23
C GLY A 159 -10.66 -2.84 8.35
N LYS A 160 -9.65 -1.96 8.35
CA LYS A 160 -8.68 -1.84 9.45
C LYS A 160 -9.18 -0.87 10.52
N SER A 161 -9.02 -1.20 11.79
CA SER A 161 -9.44 -0.35 12.92
C SER A 161 -8.55 0.88 13.10
N ASN A 162 -7.29 0.81 12.68
CA ASN A 162 -6.30 1.89 12.77
C ASN A 162 -6.19 2.72 11.47
N SER A 163 -7.25 2.79 10.68
CA SER A 163 -7.24 3.42 9.35
C SER A 163 -8.52 4.22 9.14
N GLU A 164 -8.40 5.55 9.16
CA GLU A 164 -9.51 6.46 8.88
C GLU A 164 -10.11 6.19 7.48
N SER A 165 -9.26 5.96 6.49
CA SER A 165 -9.68 5.59 5.12
C SER A 165 -10.50 4.31 5.09
N SER A 166 -10.22 3.31 5.94
CA SER A 166 -11.06 2.11 6.05
C SER A 166 -12.48 2.46 6.52
N GLY A 167 -12.61 3.41 7.47
CA GLY A 167 -13.90 3.88 7.95
C GLY A 167 -14.71 4.60 6.86
N GLU A 168 -14.07 5.48 6.10
CA GLU A 168 -14.71 6.20 4.99
C GLU A 168 -15.13 5.27 3.85
N ARG A 169 -14.23 4.37 3.42
CA ARG A 169 -14.52 3.37 2.39
C ARG A 169 -15.67 2.46 2.81
N ALA A 170 -15.68 2.00 4.06
CA ALA A 170 -16.75 1.14 4.56
C ALA A 170 -18.11 1.83 4.53
N ARG A 171 -18.20 3.09 4.99
CA ARG A 171 -19.44 3.88 4.93
C ARG A 171 -19.94 4.06 3.50
N TRP A 172 -19.03 4.42 2.59
CA TRP A 172 -19.35 4.60 1.19
C TRP A 172 -19.84 3.29 0.54
N LEU A 173 -19.12 2.19 0.75
CA LEU A 173 -19.45 0.90 0.14
C LEU A 173 -20.77 0.32 0.67
N ILE A 174 -21.07 0.52 1.96
CA ILE A 174 -22.37 0.16 2.55
C ILE A 174 -23.51 0.93 1.88
N GLU A 175 -23.34 2.22 1.63
CA GLU A 175 -24.32 3.05 0.95
C GLU A 175 -24.52 2.59 -0.52
N GLU A 176 -23.43 2.30 -1.23
CA GLU A 176 -23.48 1.76 -2.59
C GLU A 176 -24.14 0.38 -2.67
N ALA A 177 -23.91 -0.49 -1.67
CA ALA A 177 -24.57 -1.79 -1.55
C ALA A 177 -26.09 -1.63 -1.38
N ARG A 178 -26.52 -0.71 -0.49
CA ARG A 178 -27.94 -0.43 -0.26
C ARG A 178 -28.64 0.10 -1.49
N ARG A 179 -27.99 0.97 -2.28
CA ARG A 179 -28.52 1.46 -3.56
C ARG A 179 -28.77 0.35 -4.57
N ARG A 180 -27.93 -0.69 -4.55
CA ARG A 180 -28.08 -1.92 -5.36
C ARG A 180 -29.04 -2.95 -4.76
N GLY A 181 -29.67 -2.63 -3.63
CA GLY A 181 -30.59 -3.54 -2.94
C GLY A 181 -29.91 -4.72 -2.25
N ILE A 182 -28.61 -4.62 -1.95
CA ILE A 182 -27.84 -5.62 -1.21
C ILE A 182 -27.98 -5.30 0.29
N ARG A 183 -28.32 -6.32 1.09
CA ARG A 183 -28.43 -6.18 2.55
C ARG A 183 -27.04 -6.07 3.18
N THR A 184 -26.90 -5.28 4.23
CA THR A 184 -25.61 -5.08 4.93
C THR A 184 -25.77 -5.29 6.44
N ARG A 185 -24.86 -6.03 7.09
CA ARG A 185 -24.82 -6.19 8.56
C ARG A 185 -24.06 -5.08 9.30
N GLY A 186 -23.36 -4.22 8.56
CA GLY A 186 -22.54 -3.14 9.09
C GLY A 186 -21.04 -3.40 8.90
N PRO A 187 -20.17 -2.46 9.34
CA PRO A 187 -18.74 -2.60 9.19
C PRO A 187 -18.12 -3.46 10.29
N VAL A 188 -17.09 -4.24 9.94
CA VAL A 188 -16.24 -4.99 10.86
C VAL A 188 -14.82 -4.45 10.75
N PHE A 189 -14.23 -3.99 11.85
CA PHE A 189 -12.87 -3.45 11.87
C PHE A 189 -11.91 -4.37 12.61
N LEU A 190 -10.82 -4.71 11.95
CA LEU A 190 -9.80 -5.66 12.41
C LEU A 190 -8.45 -4.95 12.58
N PRO A 191 -7.54 -5.47 13.43
CA PRO A 191 -6.31 -4.75 13.80
C PRO A 191 -5.33 -4.52 12.64
N ASP A 192 -5.29 -5.42 11.65
CA ASP A 192 -4.34 -5.35 10.54
C ASP A 192 -4.82 -6.08 9.27
N ASN A 193 -4.05 -5.96 8.18
CA ASN A 193 -4.37 -6.60 6.90
C ASN A 193 -4.40 -8.14 6.98
N ARG A 194 -3.60 -8.73 7.89
CA ARG A 194 -3.57 -10.19 8.07
C ARG A 194 -4.88 -10.67 8.68
N ALA A 195 -5.32 -10.04 9.76
CA ALA A 195 -6.60 -10.32 10.40
C ALA A 195 -7.75 -10.10 9.41
N VAL A 196 -7.70 -9.04 8.59
CA VAL A 196 -8.68 -8.83 7.50
C VAL A 196 -8.68 -10.00 6.52
N ALA A 197 -7.51 -10.43 6.03
CA ALA A 197 -7.42 -11.53 5.08
C ALA A 197 -7.90 -12.86 5.68
N GLU A 198 -7.49 -13.19 6.91
CA GLU A 198 -7.92 -14.38 7.65
C GLU A 198 -9.44 -14.37 7.87
N TYR A 199 -10.01 -13.22 8.24
CA TYR A 199 -11.45 -13.09 8.44
C TYR A 199 -12.22 -13.24 7.12
N VAL A 200 -11.83 -12.54 6.05
CA VAL A 200 -12.52 -12.61 4.76
C VAL A 200 -12.50 -14.03 4.17
N THR A 201 -11.37 -14.72 4.29
CA THR A 201 -11.17 -16.07 3.74
C THR A 201 -11.70 -17.20 4.64
N SER A 202 -12.08 -16.91 5.88
CA SER A 202 -12.42 -17.91 6.90
C SER A 202 -13.69 -18.75 6.63
N ILE A 203 -14.52 -18.36 5.66
CA ILE A 203 -15.79 -19.04 5.32
C ILE A 203 -15.72 -19.74 3.96
N GLY A 204 -14.51 -20.00 3.47
CA GLY A 204 -14.25 -20.80 2.28
C GLY A 204 -14.11 -19.99 0.99
N SER A 205 -14.16 -20.70 -0.14
CA SER A 205 -13.76 -20.23 -1.46
C SER A 205 -14.58 -19.08 -2.07
N ARG A 206 -15.73 -18.74 -1.47
CA ARG A 206 -16.59 -17.60 -1.84
C ARG A 206 -16.84 -16.65 -0.67
N GLY A 207 -16.02 -16.70 0.37
CA GLY A 207 -16.20 -15.87 1.57
C GLY A 207 -16.16 -14.37 1.31
N TYR A 208 -15.40 -13.98 0.29
CA TYR A 208 -15.29 -12.60 -0.17
C TYR A 208 -16.60 -12.00 -0.72
N LEU A 209 -17.60 -12.84 -1.07
CA LEU A 209 -18.93 -12.34 -1.44
C LEU A 209 -19.68 -11.80 -0.22
N TYR A 210 -19.49 -12.40 0.95
CA TYR A 210 -20.21 -12.04 2.17
C TYR A 210 -19.38 -11.16 3.11
N ARG A 211 -18.05 -11.17 2.99
CA ARG A 211 -17.11 -10.36 3.76
C ARG A 211 -16.27 -9.54 2.80
N VAL A 212 -16.73 -8.33 2.50
CA VAL A 212 -16.17 -7.46 1.46
C VAL A 212 -15.11 -6.54 2.06
N PRO A 213 -13.81 -6.73 1.79
CA PRO A 213 -12.77 -5.90 2.37
C PRO A 213 -12.69 -4.53 1.70
N VAL A 214 -12.30 -3.51 2.46
CA VAL A 214 -11.99 -2.15 1.98
C VAL A 214 -10.49 -1.82 1.99
N THR A 215 -9.66 -2.86 2.01
CA THR A 215 -8.20 -2.78 1.97
C THR A 215 -7.67 -3.18 0.57
N LYS A 216 -6.34 -3.20 0.38
CA LYS A 216 -5.72 -3.66 -0.87
C LYS A 216 -6.10 -5.10 -1.27
N LEU A 217 -6.61 -5.91 -0.33
CA LEU A 217 -7.13 -7.25 -0.60
C LEU A 217 -8.30 -7.24 -1.59
N ALA A 218 -9.06 -6.15 -1.67
CA ALA A 218 -10.21 -6.04 -2.58
C ALA A 218 -9.81 -6.22 -4.05
N ALA A 219 -8.71 -5.59 -4.48
CA ALA A 219 -8.19 -5.73 -5.84
C ALA A 219 -7.75 -7.17 -6.15
N VAL A 220 -7.12 -7.84 -5.17
CA VAL A 220 -6.67 -9.24 -5.31
C VAL A 220 -7.87 -10.18 -5.46
N LEU A 221 -8.91 -10.01 -4.64
CA LEU A 221 -10.12 -10.84 -4.71
C LEU A 221 -10.91 -10.59 -6.00
N LEU A 222 -10.95 -9.34 -6.47
CA LEU A 222 -11.53 -9.00 -7.77
C LEU A 222 -10.77 -9.66 -8.93
N ALA A 223 -9.43 -9.65 -8.89
CA ALA A 223 -8.60 -10.37 -9.86
C ALA A 223 -8.86 -11.88 -9.83
N ILE A 224 -8.96 -12.46 -8.64
CA ILE A 224 -9.23 -13.89 -8.44
C ILE A 224 -10.62 -14.27 -8.96
N ASP A 225 -11.63 -13.43 -8.75
CA ASP A 225 -12.98 -13.70 -9.24
C ASP A 225 -13.05 -13.71 -10.78
N ARG A 226 -12.34 -12.76 -11.42
CA ARG A 226 -12.23 -12.66 -12.88
C ARG A 226 -11.44 -13.80 -13.50
N CYS A 227 -10.27 -14.15 -12.96
CA CYS A 227 -9.47 -15.24 -13.53
C CYS A 227 -10.16 -16.61 -13.38
N LEU A 228 -11.06 -16.76 -12.41
CA LEU A 228 -11.86 -17.97 -12.21
C LEU A 228 -13.16 -17.98 -13.04
N ASP A 229 -13.35 -17.00 -13.94
CA ASP A 229 -14.55 -16.82 -14.78
C ASP A 229 -15.86 -16.88 -13.96
N ARG A 230 -15.85 -16.36 -12.73
CA ARG A 230 -17.03 -16.34 -11.86
C ARG A 230 -17.94 -15.16 -12.15
N ASP A 231 -17.34 -14.01 -12.43
CA ASP A 231 -18.02 -12.73 -12.67
C ASP A 231 -19.09 -12.41 -11.60
N ASP A 232 -18.84 -12.80 -10.35
CA ASP A 232 -19.73 -12.58 -9.22
C ASP A 232 -19.56 -11.16 -8.64
N LEU A 233 -18.54 -10.41 -9.07
CA LEU A 233 -18.13 -9.13 -8.50
C LEU A 233 -18.26 -7.97 -9.51
N GLU A 234 -18.93 -6.90 -9.08
CA GLU A 234 -18.91 -5.59 -9.74
C GLU A 234 -17.72 -4.76 -9.25
N GLU A 235 -16.88 -4.31 -10.17
CA GLU A 235 -15.76 -3.42 -9.88
C GLU A 235 -16.25 -2.03 -9.46
N MET A 236 -15.72 -1.54 -8.33
CA MET A 236 -16.09 -0.24 -7.78
C MET A 236 -14.87 0.67 -7.74
N ARG A 237 -14.95 1.82 -8.42
CA ARG A 237 -13.89 2.84 -8.41
C ARG A 237 -14.39 4.15 -7.81
N ARG A 238 -13.57 4.75 -6.95
CA ARG A 238 -13.79 6.09 -6.42
C ARG A 238 -12.46 6.85 -6.36
N PRO A 239 -12.38 8.11 -6.80
CA PRO A 239 -11.20 8.92 -6.56
C PRO A 239 -10.97 9.15 -5.06
N GLU A 240 -9.77 8.85 -4.59
CA GLU A 240 -9.34 9.02 -3.21
C GLU A 240 -8.04 9.81 -3.16
N VAL A 241 -7.80 10.50 -2.05
CA VAL A 241 -6.55 11.22 -1.79
C VAL A 241 -5.83 10.53 -0.64
N SER A 242 -4.62 10.03 -0.92
CA SER A 242 -3.69 9.53 0.09
C SER A 242 -2.58 10.54 0.30
N SER A 243 -2.10 10.70 1.53
CA SER A 243 -0.92 11.51 1.84
C SER A 243 0.20 10.62 2.38
N HIS A 244 1.40 10.83 1.87
CA HIS A 244 2.61 10.11 2.24
C HIS A 244 3.66 11.10 2.74
N THR A 245 4.25 10.85 3.90
CA THR A 245 5.39 11.64 4.38
C THR A 245 6.69 11.01 3.92
N VAL A 246 7.54 11.81 3.30
CA VAL A 246 8.90 11.41 2.91
C VAL A 246 9.88 11.97 3.92
N TYR A 247 10.67 11.06 4.52
CA TYR A 247 11.73 11.36 5.45
C TYR A 247 13.09 11.13 4.79
N ALA A 248 14.06 11.97 5.13
CA ALA A 248 15.45 11.87 4.71
C ALA A 248 16.36 11.96 5.92
N LEU A 249 17.17 10.94 6.16
CA LEU A 249 18.08 10.86 7.29
C LEU A 249 19.51 10.68 6.81
N ARG A 250 20.39 11.60 7.23
CA ARG A 250 21.84 11.56 6.95
C ARG A 250 22.20 11.52 5.46
N LEU A 251 21.32 11.99 4.57
CA LEU A 251 21.63 12.17 3.16
C LEU A 251 22.68 13.27 2.98
N SER A 252 23.57 13.13 2.00
CA SER A 252 24.47 14.22 1.60
C SER A 252 23.71 15.36 0.93
N GLU A 253 24.36 16.53 0.79
CA GLU A 253 23.75 17.68 0.11
C GLU A 253 23.34 17.35 -1.34
N GLY A 254 24.13 16.55 -2.06
CA GLY A 254 23.81 16.09 -3.41
C GLY A 254 22.60 15.15 -3.45
N GLN A 255 22.52 14.23 -2.49
CA GLN A 255 21.39 13.31 -2.36
C GLN A 255 20.10 14.04 -1.97
N LEU A 256 20.18 15.03 -1.08
CA LEU A 256 19.04 15.88 -0.71
C LEU A 256 18.53 16.69 -1.90
N LYS A 257 19.42 17.36 -2.65
CA LYS A 257 19.04 18.09 -3.88
C LYS A 257 18.36 17.17 -4.89
N SER A 258 18.90 15.97 -5.07
CA SER A 258 18.32 14.96 -5.96
C SER A 258 16.93 14.53 -5.48
N LEU A 259 16.77 14.28 -4.18
CA LEU A 259 15.50 13.88 -3.58
C LEU A 259 14.45 14.99 -3.76
N THR A 260 14.78 16.22 -3.41
CA THR A 260 13.89 17.38 -3.58
C THR A 260 13.49 17.56 -5.05
N SER A 261 14.43 17.46 -5.99
CA SER A 261 14.14 17.55 -7.42
C SER A 261 13.20 16.43 -7.89
N THR A 262 13.44 15.19 -7.46
CA THR A 262 12.59 14.03 -7.77
C THR A 262 11.16 14.23 -7.24
N LEU A 263 11.02 14.69 -5.99
CA LEU A 263 9.72 14.92 -5.36
C LEU A 263 8.97 16.09 -6.00
N ILE A 264 9.66 17.16 -6.42
CA ILE A 264 9.04 18.26 -7.17
C ILE A 264 8.60 17.78 -8.56
N GLY A 265 9.40 16.94 -9.22
CA GLY A 265 9.08 16.37 -10.54
C GLY A 265 7.76 15.59 -10.56
N LEU A 266 7.37 14.97 -9.44
CA LEU A 266 6.10 14.25 -9.31
C LEU A 266 4.87 15.14 -9.54
N GLN A 267 4.94 16.45 -9.31
CA GLN A 267 3.81 17.37 -9.52
C GLN A 267 3.31 17.40 -10.97
N GLY A 268 4.13 16.95 -11.93
CA GLY A 268 3.76 16.82 -13.34
C GLY A 268 2.80 15.65 -13.64
N VAL A 269 2.61 14.70 -12.73
CA VAL A 269 1.75 13.53 -12.94
C VAL A 269 0.28 13.93 -12.84
N ARG A 270 -0.44 13.91 -13.98
CA ARG A 270 -1.86 14.26 -14.06
C ARG A 270 -2.64 13.34 -15.00
N GLY A 271 -3.76 12.81 -14.51
CA GLY A 271 -4.75 12.07 -15.27
C GLY A 271 -4.22 10.83 -16.00
N SER A 272 -3.05 10.30 -15.64
CA SER A 272 -2.44 9.18 -16.32
C SER A 272 -3.04 7.87 -15.82
N LEU A 273 -3.36 6.98 -16.78
CA LEU A 273 -3.48 5.57 -16.45
C LEU A 273 -2.12 5.07 -15.96
N LEU A 274 -2.14 4.13 -15.01
CA LEU A 274 -0.91 3.48 -14.60
C LEU A 274 -0.27 2.72 -15.76
N ALA A 275 -1.06 2.22 -16.73
CA ALA A 275 -0.74 1.68 -18.07
C ALA A 275 0.54 0.83 -18.24
N ARG A 276 1.69 1.32 -17.77
CA ARG A 276 2.91 0.57 -17.48
C ARG A 276 3.49 1.04 -16.15
N LEU A 277 3.83 0.08 -15.29
CA LEU A 277 4.57 0.39 -14.08
C LEU A 277 5.95 0.97 -14.42
N PRO A 278 6.51 1.82 -13.54
CA PRO A 278 7.90 2.26 -13.64
C PRO A 278 8.83 1.05 -13.79
N GLN A 279 9.81 1.12 -14.70
CA GLN A 279 10.63 -0.05 -15.09
C GLN A 279 11.35 -0.72 -13.92
N LYS A 280 11.80 0.06 -12.93
CA LYS A 280 12.46 -0.48 -11.74
C LYS A 280 11.49 -1.03 -10.69
N LEU A 281 10.22 -0.66 -10.73
CA LEU A 281 9.18 -1.16 -9.83
C LEU A 281 8.54 -2.45 -10.37
N GLU A 282 8.42 -2.56 -11.68
CA GLU A 282 7.73 -3.67 -12.38
C GLU A 282 8.19 -5.07 -11.91
N PRO A 283 9.49 -5.40 -11.80
CA PRO A 283 9.92 -6.73 -11.35
C PRO A 283 9.50 -7.07 -9.91
N PHE A 284 9.50 -6.07 -9.01
CA PHE A 284 9.03 -6.25 -7.64
C PHE A 284 7.54 -6.52 -7.61
N PHE A 285 6.78 -5.75 -8.39
CA PHE A 285 5.33 -5.87 -8.48
C PHE A 285 4.89 -7.21 -9.07
N GLU A 286 5.51 -7.67 -10.17
CA GLU A 286 5.17 -8.96 -10.77
C GLU A 286 5.40 -10.12 -9.79
N ARG A 287 6.56 -10.11 -9.12
CA ARG A 287 6.90 -11.12 -8.12
C ARG A 287 5.91 -11.08 -6.95
N GLY A 288 5.66 -9.89 -6.42
CA GLY A 288 4.75 -9.69 -5.29
C GLY A 288 3.30 -10.02 -5.61
N SER A 289 2.85 -9.76 -6.84
CA SER A 289 1.51 -10.12 -7.32
C SER A 289 1.33 -11.64 -7.31
N ARG A 290 2.29 -12.40 -7.85
CA ARG A 290 2.27 -13.87 -7.82
C ARG A 290 2.27 -14.43 -6.39
N GLU A 291 3.13 -13.90 -5.52
CA GLU A 291 3.20 -14.30 -4.10
C GLU A 291 1.87 -14.01 -3.37
N THR A 292 1.27 -12.84 -3.61
CA THR A 292 0.01 -12.42 -2.98
C THR A 292 -1.18 -13.25 -3.44
N VAL A 293 -1.31 -13.43 -4.75
CA VAL A 293 -2.36 -14.26 -5.35
C VAL A 293 -2.25 -15.69 -4.85
N ALA A 294 -1.04 -16.28 -4.84
CA ALA A 294 -0.83 -17.64 -4.35
C ALA A 294 -1.27 -17.82 -2.89
N GLU A 295 -0.94 -16.87 -2.01
CA GLU A 295 -1.35 -16.92 -0.61
C GLU A 295 -2.88 -16.77 -0.45
N VAL A 296 -3.51 -15.85 -1.18
CA VAL A 296 -4.97 -15.66 -1.10
C VAL A 296 -5.72 -16.87 -1.66
N LEU A 297 -5.30 -17.42 -2.80
CA LEU A 297 -5.88 -18.64 -3.37
C LEU A 297 -5.77 -19.84 -2.42
N ARG A 298 -4.61 -19.99 -1.74
CA ARG A 298 -4.41 -21.01 -0.70
C ARG A 298 -5.39 -20.82 0.46
N LYS A 299 -5.54 -19.59 0.96
CA LYS A 299 -6.49 -19.27 2.05
C LYS A 299 -7.95 -19.50 1.66
N LEU A 300 -8.30 -19.29 0.38
CA LEU A 300 -9.61 -19.60 -0.16
C LEU A 300 -9.84 -21.10 -0.41
N ALA A 301 -8.83 -21.96 -0.21
CA ALA A 301 -8.84 -23.39 -0.54
C ALA A 301 -9.20 -23.65 -2.03
N VAL A 302 -8.64 -22.83 -2.92
CA VAL A 302 -8.79 -22.94 -4.38
C VAL A 302 -7.53 -23.52 -5.04
N LEU A 303 -6.41 -23.56 -4.30
CA LEU A 303 -5.20 -24.33 -4.60
C LEU A 303 -5.17 -25.60 -3.75
#